data_AF-A0A7M5UTV7-F1
#
_entry.id   AF-A0A7M5UTV7-F1
#
_cell.length_a   1.000
_cell.length_b   1.000
_cell.length_c   1.000
_cell.angle_alpha   90.00
_cell.angle_beta   90.00
_cell.angle_gamma   90.00
#
_symmetry.space_group_name_H-M   'P 1'
#
loop_
_entity.id
_entity.type
_entity.pdbx_description
1 polymer ?
#
loop_
_entity_poly.entity_id
_entity_poly.type
_entity_poly.pdbx_seq_one_letter_code
_entity_poly.pdbx_strand_id
1 'polypeptide(L)'
;MSYTILEEDKENHFKSSANNAIAVAMVDESYDDISTSFADIINDVHTISENQTIRTHGRDIPIDLMIGGDYKFLLTLLGMKAATSKHSCIYCDISTEDRQDPEKTGKPRTTKNWTSQPGVKSKRIFENVPLCKYMVDELHLLLRVTDRLEDGLFHTIIDQDQKNGDNKGQTALISAMKGCGITLKFWKDKKDKNYEWTSLMGNDKKKMLRKLPSHFHEFLPPAQVEPTKELWNDFEHLYNTMNRPSLSAEEIDVSENKAKEWIHKLQKMNGCGYSWNNPVTPYIHIMCKHVPEILREFGTLRLFSGQGVEKKNDQLRKIFHSKINRKEACINLLRVEKRAQKLEEDGYSRQKRRYVRSEE
;
A
#
# COMPACT_ATOMS: atom_id res chain seq x y z
N MET A 1 -13.56 -8.64 4.63
CA MET A 1 -12.34 -9.25 5.20
C MET A 1 -11.98 -10.51 4.44
N SER A 2 -10.69 -10.72 4.25
CA SER A 2 -10.12 -11.87 3.55
C SER A 2 -8.88 -12.35 4.30
N TYR A 3 -8.50 -13.61 4.14
CA TYR A 3 -7.22 -14.14 4.63
C TYR A 3 -6.43 -14.80 3.51
N THR A 4 -5.12 -14.90 3.72
CA THR A 4 -4.19 -15.60 2.84
C THR A 4 -3.25 -16.41 3.72
N ILE A 5 -2.95 -17.64 3.30
CA ILE A 5 -1.92 -18.45 3.94
C ILE A 5 -0.59 -18.05 3.30
N LEU A 6 0.34 -17.57 4.14
CA LEU A 6 1.70 -17.26 3.71
C LEU A 6 2.52 -18.55 3.80
N GLU A 7 2.97 -19.05 2.66
CA GLU A 7 3.95 -20.13 2.58
C GLU A 7 5.26 -19.52 2.09
N GLU A 8 6.34 -19.62 2.88
CA GLU A 8 7.62 -18.93 2.64
C GLU A 8 8.18 -19.15 1.22
N ASP A 9 7.93 -20.33 0.64
CA ASP A 9 8.46 -20.72 -0.68
C ASP A 9 7.49 -20.53 -1.84
N LYS A 10 6.27 -20.01 -1.61
CA LYS A 10 5.26 -19.87 -2.67
C LYS A 10 4.75 -18.43 -2.74
N GLU A 11 5.10 -17.75 -3.84
CA GLU A 11 4.56 -16.44 -4.24
C GLU A 11 3.06 -16.47 -4.63
N ASN A 12 2.28 -17.39 -4.06
CA ASN A 12 0.87 -17.54 -4.36
C ASN A 12 0.03 -16.41 -3.78
N HIS A 13 0.47 -15.73 -2.72
CA HIS A 13 -0.28 -14.65 -2.04
C HIS A 13 -0.59 -13.46 -2.94
N PHE A 14 0.18 -13.24 -4.02
CA PHE A 14 -0.10 -12.22 -5.04
C PHE A 14 -1.31 -12.54 -5.94
N LYS A 15 -1.78 -13.79 -5.93
CA LYS A 15 -2.90 -14.25 -6.76
C LYS A 15 -4.20 -14.06 -6.01
N SER A 16 -5.23 -13.62 -6.72
CA SER A 16 -6.57 -13.53 -6.15
C SER A 16 -7.11 -14.88 -5.67
N SER A 17 -6.71 -16.01 -6.25
CA SER A 17 -7.19 -17.34 -5.82
C SER A 17 -6.60 -17.78 -4.48
N ALA A 18 -5.44 -17.25 -4.08
CA ALA A 18 -4.84 -17.54 -2.78
C ALA A 18 -5.40 -16.68 -1.63
N ASN A 19 -6.16 -15.65 -1.97
CA ASN A 19 -6.85 -14.79 -1.00
C ASN A 19 -8.28 -15.31 -0.86
N ASN A 20 -8.72 -15.60 0.34
CA ASN A 20 -10.02 -16.22 0.62
C ASN A 20 -10.92 -15.22 1.33
N ALA A 21 -12.05 -14.87 0.72
CA ALA A 21 -13.00 -13.94 1.32
C ALA A 21 -13.78 -14.64 2.44
N ILE A 22 -13.70 -14.12 3.66
CA ILE A 22 -14.38 -14.70 4.84
C ILE A 22 -15.59 -13.89 5.27
N ALA A 23 -15.61 -12.58 5.00
CA ALA A 23 -16.80 -11.77 5.22
C ALA A 23 -16.89 -10.58 4.28
N VAL A 24 -18.12 -10.20 3.98
CA VAL A 24 -18.48 -9.02 3.20
C VAL A 24 -19.61 -8.30 3.91
N ALA A 25 -19.43 -7.01 4.16
CA ALA A 25 -20.46 -6.12 4.67
C ALA A 25 -20.61 -4.93 3.71
N MET A 26 -21.83 -4.45 3.54
CA MET A 26 -22.14 -3.22 2.79
C MET A 26 -22.35 -2.09 3.79
N VAL A 27 -21.25 -1.65 4.39
CA VAL A 27 -21.22 -0.62 5.43
C VAL A 27 -20.08 0.35 5.12
N ASP A 28 -20.07 1.49 5.80
CA ASP A 28 -18.93 2.39 5.75
C ASP A 28 -17.73 1.75 6.46
N GLU A 29 -16.52 2.11 6.01
CA GLU A 29 -15.29 1.64 6.64
C GLU A 29 -14.99 2.50 7.88
N SER A 30 -15.86 2.39 8.88
CA SER A 30 -15.77 3.05 10.18
C SER A 30 -15.46 2.05 11.29
N TYR A 31 -14.97 2.55 12.42
CA TYR A 31 -14.64 1.71 13.58
C TYR A 31 -15.87 0.93 14.07
N ASP A 32 -17.00 1.60 14.23
CA ASP A 32 -18.22 1.01 14.79
C ASP A 32 -18.85 0.00 13.81
N ASP A 33 -18.87 0.33 12.52
CA ASP A 33 -19.39 -0.56 11.48
C ASP A 33 -18.58 -1.83 11.36
N ILE A 34 -17.24 -1.75 11.38
CA ILE A 34 -16.36 -2.93 11.36
C ILE A 34 -16.56 -3.75 12.63
N SER A 35 -16.56 -3.10 13.80
CA SER A 35 -16.69 -3.78 15.09
C SER A 35 -18.00 -4.55 15.22
N THR A 36 -19.09 -3.98 14.69
CA THR A 36 -20.43 -4.58 14.78
C THR A 36 -20.66 -5.59 13.66
N SER A 37 -20.34 -5.25 12.42
CA SER A 37 -20.62 -6.11 11.25
C SER A 37 -19.80 -7.39 11.22
N PHE A 38 -18.66 -7.40 11.92
CA PHE A 38 -17.75 -8.54 11.94
C PHE A 38 -17.46 -9.07 13.34
N ALA A 39 -18.35 -8.83 14.31
CA ALA A 39 -18.19 -9.25 15.70
C ALA A 39 -17.81 -10.75 15.84
N ASP A 40 -18.46 -11.63 15.08
CA ASP A 40 -18.17 -13.07 15.10
C ASP A 40 -16.74 -13.37 14.64
N ILE A 41 -16.29 -12.75 13.55
CA ILE A 41 -14.92 -12.92 13.04
C ILE A 41 -13.90 -12.35 14.03
N ILE A 42 -14.22 -11.25 14.70
CA ILE A 42 -13.35 -10.67 15.71
C ILE A 42 -13.15 -11.65 16.87
N ASN A 43 -14.22 -12.30 17.34
CA ASN A 43 -14.15 -13.33 18.37
C ASN A 43 -13.35 -14.56 17.93
N ASP A 44 -13.50 -15.00 16.68
CA ASP A 44 -12.72 -16.10 16.12
C ASP A 44 -11.23 -15.74 16.08
N VAL A 45 -10.89 -14.54 15.63
CA VAL A 45 -9.51 -14.02 15.60
C VAL A 45 -8.93 -13.92 17.02
N HIS A 46 -9.70 -13.46 18.01
CA HIS A 46 -9.26 -13.43 19.40
C HIS A 46 -8.94 -14.84 19.91
N THR A 47 -9.81 -15.80 19.66
CA THR A 47 -9.63 -17.20 20.05
C THR A 47 -8.39 -17.82 19.39
N ILE A 48 -8.19 -17.59 18.09
CA ILE A 48 -7.00 -18.06 17.36
C ILE A 48 -5.73 -17.40 17.90
N SER A 49 -5.78 -16.10 18.20
CA SER A 49 -4.63 -15.37 18.73
C SER A 49 -4.22 -15.83 20.13
N GLU A 50 -5.17 -16.25 20.96
CA GLU A 50 -4.90 -16.79 22.30
C GLU A 50 -4.39 -18.24 22.26
N ASN A 51 -5.02 -19.09 21.45
CA ASN A 51 -4.69 -20.51 21.39
C ASN A 51 -3.50 -20.82 20.46
N GLN A 52 -3.17 -19.91 19.55
CA GLN A 52 -2.15 -20.04 18.50
C GLN A 52 -2.25 -21.34 17.69
N THR A 53 -3.43 -21.97 17.67
CA THR A 53 -3.68 -23.25 17.02
C THR A 53 -5.10 -23.32 16.49
N ILE A 54 -5.28 -24.07 15.40
CA ILE A 54 -6.60 -24.42 14.86
C ILE A 54 -6.69 -25.93 14.74
N ARG A 55 -7.79 -26.51 15.24
CA ARG A 55 -8.04 -27.95 15.14
C ARG A 55 -8.71 -28.31 13.82
N THR A 56 -8.06 -29.15 13.02
CA THR A 56 -8.60 -29.67 11.77
C THR A 56 -8.24 -31.13 11.57
N HIS A 57 -9.19 -31.95 11.10
CA HIS A 57 -9.03 -33.40 10.92
C HIS A 57 -8.40 -34.12 12.12
N GLY A 58 -8.78 -33.71 13.34
CA GLY A 58 -8.27 -34.28 14.58
C GLY A 58 -6.85 -33.85 14.98
N ARG A 59 -6.21 -32.95 14.24
CA ARG A 59 -4.87 -32.40 14.53
C ARG A 59 -4.95 -30.93 14.87
N ASP A 60 -4.09 -30.48 15.78
CA ASP A 60 -3.91 -29.07 16.08
C ASP A 60 -2.78 -28.52 15.21
N ILE A 61 -3.11 -27.53 14.39
CA ILE A 61 -2.15 -26.86 13.50
C ILE A 61 -1.76 -25.53 14.14
N PRO A 62 -0.47 -25.29 14.40
CA PRO A 62 0.01 -23.98 14.87
C PRO A 62 -0.25 -22.89 13.85
N ILE A 63 -0.69 -21.72 14.32
CA ILE A 63 -0.98 -20.55 13.50
C ILE A 63 -0.26 -19.35 14.08
N ASP A 64 0.54 -18.69 13.22
CA ASP A 64 1.03 -17.34 13.48
C ASP A 64 0.17 -16.34 12.70
N LEU A 65 -0.65 -15.57 13.42
CA LEU A 65 -1.61 -14.65 12.83
C LEU A 65 -1.00 -13.27 12.62
N MET A 66 -1.23 -12.71 11.44
CA MET A 66 -0.79 -11.37 11.07
C MET A 66 -1.97 -10.57 10.51
N ILE A 67 -2.01 -9.27 10.81
CA ILE A 67 -3.04 -8.34 10.36
C ILE A 67 -2.41 -7.38 9.36
N GLY A 68 -2.86 -7.46 8.12
CA GLY A 68 -2.41 -6.58 7.03
C GLY A 68 -3.58 -5.81 6.42
N GLY A 69 -3.27 -4.70 5.77
CA GLY A 69 -4.22 -3.89 5.03
C GLY A 69 -3.63 -2.52 4.69
N ASP A 70 -4.37 -1.73 3.91
CA ASP A 70 -3.98 -0.35 3.69
C ASP A 70 -3.91 0.43 5.02
N TYR A 71 -3.17 1.53 5.04
CA TYR A 71 -2.90 2.25 6.29
C TYR A 71 -4.15 2.80 6.97
N LYS A 72 -5.15 3.21 6.18
CA LYS A 72 -6.40 3.75 6.74
C LYS A 72 -7.14 2.63 7.45
N PHE A 73 -7.21 1.46 6.85
CA PHE A 73 -7.79 0.28 7.46
C PHE A 73 -7.04 -0.12 8.74
N LEU A 74 -5.71 -0.17 8.73
CA LEU A 74 -4.90 -0.45 9.92
C LEU A 74 -5.13 0.56 11.05
N LEU A 75 -5.19 1.85 10.75
CA LEU A 75 -5.51 2.89 11.73
C LEU A 75 -6.91 2.68 12.33
N THR A 76 -7.90 2.33 11.51
CA THR A 76 -9.25 2.02 11.97
C THR A 76 -9.26 0.80 12.89
N LEU A 77 -8.60 -0.30 12.50
CA LEU A 77 -8.49 -1.51 13.34
C LEU A 77 -7.80 -1.23 14.67
N LEU A 78 -6.84 -0.30 14.69
CA LEU A 78 -6.14 0.10 15.90
C LEU A 78 -6.90 1.16 16.72
N GLY A 79 -8.06 1.64 16.27
CA GLY A 79 -8.80 2.71 16.94
C GLY A 79 -8.06 4.04 16.94
N MET A 80 -7.21 4.29 15.94
CA MET A 80 -6.37 5.48 15.84
C MET A 80 -7.02 6.59 15.02
N LYS A 81 -6.51 7.82 15.20
CA LYS A 81 -6.84 8.97 14.35
C LYS A 81 -6.31 8.75 12.93
N ALA A 82 -6.87 9.50 11.99
CA ALA A 82 -6.47 9.45 10.58
C ALA A 82 -4.97 9.69 10.37
N ALA A 83 -4.46 9.27 9.22
CA ALA A 83 -3.05 9.40 8.82
C ALA A 83 -2.53 10.85 8.77
N THR A 84 -3.45 11.83 8.69
CA THR A 84 -3.16 13.27 8.74
C THR A 84 -3.00 13.82 10.16
N SER A 85 -3.27 13.00 11.18
CA SER A 85 -3.12 13.41 12.57
C SER A 85 -1.65 13.53 12.98
N LYS A 86 -1.41 14.35 14.01
CA LYS A 86 -0.07 14.63 14.55
C LYS A 86 0.72 13.37 14.89
N HIS A 87 0.07 12.36 15.48
CA HIS A 87 0.68 11.10 15.91
C HIS A 87 0.06 9.92 15.14
N SER A 88 0.44 9.80 13.87
CA SER A 88 -0.17 8.83 12.94
C SER A 88 0.59 7.52 12.80
N CYS A 89 1.85 7.41 13.23
CA CYS A 89 2.60 6.15 13.15
C CYS A 89 1.96 5.07 14.04
N ILE A 90 1.74 3.87 13.49
CA ILE A 90 1.13 2.74 14.22
C ILE A 90 2.13 2.00 15.14
N TYR A 91 3.43 2.24 14.97
CA TYR A 91 4.49 1.56 15.72
C TYR A 91 5.10 2.44 16.82
N CYS A 92 5.14 3.76 16.63
CA CYS A 92 5.64 4.69 17.64
C CYS A 92 4.77 5.95 17.78
N ASP A 93 5.01 6.73 18.85
CA ASP A 93 4.27 7.95 19.15
C ASP A 93 4.84 9.23 18.53
N ILE A 94 5.74 9.11 17.53
CA ILE A 94 6.41 10.27 16.91
C ILE A 94 5.39 11.29 16.37
N SER A 95 5.71 12.58 16.54
CA SER A 95 4.88 13.67 16.01
C SER A 95 5.12 13.90 14.52
N THR A 96 4.25 14.69 13.87
CA THR A 96 4.38 15.02 12.45
C THR A 96 5.58 15.93 12.21
N GLU A 97 5.90 16.78 13.17
CA GLU A 97 7.04 17.68 13.15
C GLU A 97 8.35 16.90 13.38
N ASP A 98 8.37 16.00 14.38
CA ASP A 98 9.57 15.25 14.72
C ASP A 98 9.94 14.20 13.67
N ARG A 99 8.96 13.57 13.02
CA ARG A 99 9.25 12.56 11.98
C ARG A 99 9.87 13.16 10.72
N GLN A 100 9.91 14.49 10.57
CA GLN A 100 10.66 15.11 9.49
C GLN A 100 12.16 14.91 9.69
N ASP A 101 12.63 14.72 10.92
CA ASP A 101 14.04 14.42 11.19
C ASP A 101 14.23 12.89 11.20
N PRO A 102 14.95 12.30 10.23
CA PRO A 102 15.18 10.87 10.18
C PRO A 102 16.10 10.36 11.30
N GLU A 103 16.69 11.23 12.13
CA GLU A 103 17.43 10.80 13.34
C GLU A 103 16.53 10.69 14.56
N LYS A 104 15.42 11.42 14.60
CA LYS A 104 14.47 11.35 15.72
C LYS A 104 13.71 10.03 15.73
N THR A 105 13.42 9.54 16.93
CA THR A 105 12.63 8.33 17.17
C THR A 105 11.49 8.63 18.14
N GLY A 106 10.32 8.07 17.85
CA GLY A 106 9.21 8.06 18.79
C GLY A 106 9.37 6.92 19.79
N LYS A 107 8.63 7.00 20.91
CA LYS A 107 8.52 5.89 21.84
C LYS A 107 7.70 4.78 21.20
N PRO A 108 8.13 3.50 21.28
CA PRO A 108 7.33 2.38 20.81
C PRO A 108 5.94 2.38 21.47
N ARG A 109 4.91 2.09 20.69
CA ARG A 109 3.56 1.94 21.24
C ARG A 109 3.46 0.68 22.09
N THR A 110 2.65 0.77 23.14
CA THR A 110 2.40 -0.38 24.03
C THR A 110 0.91 -0.73 24.03
N THR A 111 0.50 -1.87 24.57
CA THR A 111 -0.93 -2.15 24.74
C THR A 111 -1.47 -1.58 26.07
N LYS A 112 -0.58 -1.25 27.01
CA LYS A 112 -0.92 -0.66 28.30
C LYS A 112 -1.47 0.76 28.11
N ASN A 113 -2.63 1.03 28.71
CA ASN A 113 -3.33 2.32 28.61
C ASN A 113 -3.48 2.79 27.15
N TRP A 114 -3.80 1.87 26.22
CA TRP A 114 -3.87 2.12 24.78
C TRP A 114 -4.63 3.40 24.42
N THR A 115 -5.84 3.57 24.98
CA THR A 115 -6.71 4.72 24.70
C THR A 115 -6.15 6.06 25.16
N SER A 116 -5.16 6.05 26.05
CA SER A 116 -4.48 7.26 26.53
C SER A 116 -3.26 7.63 25.69
N GLN A 117 -2.86 6.81 24.72
CA GLN A 117 -1.68 7.08 23.90
C GLN A 117 -1.94 8.17 22.84
N PRO A 118 -0.90 8.93 22.47
CA PRO A 118 -1.02 9.96 21.44
C PRO A 118 -1.56 9.42 20.13
N GLY A 119 -2.60 10.07 19.59
CA GLY A 119 -3.20 9.69 18.31
C GLY A 119 -4.21 8.54 18.38
N VAL A 120 -4.50 7.99 19.57
CA VAL A 120 -5.54 6.95 19.76
C VAL A 120 -6.88 7.61 20.11
N LYS A 121 -7.99 7.00 19.67
CA LYS A 121 -9.38 7.42 19.96
C LYS A 121 -10.21 6.30 20.60
N SER A 122 -9.98 5.06 20.21
CA SER A 122 -10.75 3.89 20.63
C SER A 122 -9.82 2.73 20.98
N LYS A 123 -10.40 1.63 21.50
CA LYS A 123 -9.67 0.38 21.67
C LYS A 123 -9.29 -0.22 20.32
N ARG A 124 -8.45 -1.25 20.33
CA ARG A 124 -8.13 -2.01 19.11
C ARG A 124 -9.28 -2.98 18.85
N ILE A 125 -9.62 -3.21 17.59
CA ILE A 125 -10.64 -4.19 17.21
C ILE A 125 -10.13 -5.62 17.50
N PHE A 126 -8.87 -5.90 17.15
CA PHE A 126 -8.22 -7.16 17.51
C PHE A 126 -7.29 -6.96 18.72
N GLU A 127 -7.87 -6.84 19.93
CA GLU A 127 -7.12 -6.55 21.17
C GLU A 127 -6.09 -7.64 21.53
N ASN A 128 -6.41 -8.91 21.26
CA ASN A 128 -5.54 -10.04 21.58
C ASN A 128 -4.36 -10.20 20.62
N VAL A 129 -4.41 -9.54 19.47
CA VAL A 129 -3.31 -9.58 18.49
C VAL A 129 -2.20 -8.62 18.94
N PRO A 130 -0.94 -9.08 19.06
CA PRO A 130 0.18 -8.22 19.40
C PRO A 130 0.40 -7.11 18.38
N LEU A 131 0.88 -5.93 18.81
CA LEU A 131 1.15 -4.80 17.91
C LEU A 131 2.19 -5.14 16.83
N CYS A 132 3.19 -5.98 17.16
CA CYS A 132 4.18 -6.46 16.20
C CYS A 132 3.60 -7.36 15.10
N LYS A 133 2.33 -7.77 15.18
CA LYS A 133 1.66 -8.56 14.14
C LYS A 133 0.82 -7.71 13.18
N TYR A 134 0.77 -6.40 13.36
CA TYR A 134 0.16 -5.47 12.42
C TYR A 134 1.19 -5.05 11.38
N MET A 135 0.98 -5.46 10.13
CA MET A 135 1.95 -5.30 9.03
C MET A 135 1.55 -4.18 8.09
N VAL A 136 2.50 -3.29 7.82
CA VAL A 136 2.34 -2.28 6.77
C VAL A 136 2.30 -2.95 5.40
N ASP A 137 1.39 -2.46 4.56
CA ASP A 137 1.22 -2.97 3.21
C ASP A 137 2.32 -2.49 2.25
N GLU A 138 3.03 -3.45 1.65
CA GLU A 138 4.10 -3.20 0.67
C GLU A 138 3.62 -2.39 -0.54
N LEU A 139 2.47 -2.75 -1.10
CA LEU A 139 1.95 -2.11 -2.30
C LEU A 139 1.61 -0.65 -2.02
N HIS A 140 0.92 -0.36 -0.92
CA HIS A 140 0.55 0.99 -0.56
C HIS A 140 1.75 1.82 -0.11
N LEU A 141 2.79 1.20 0.47
CA LEU A 141 4.06 1.88 0.68
C LEU A 141 4.64 2.37 -0.66
N LEU A 142 4.73 1.49 -1.66
CA LEU A 142 5.15 1.88 -3.02
C LEU A 142 4.27 3.02 -3.57
N LEU A 143 2.94 2.86 -3.52
CA LEU A 143 2.02 3.86 -4.06
C LEU A 143 2.21 5.22 -3.38
N ARG A 144 2.26 5.27 -2.04
CA ARG A 144 2.33 6.55 -1.31
C ARG A 144 3.68 7.24 -1.40
N VAL A 145 4.78 6.50 -1.51
CA VAL A 145 6.08 7.12 -1.75
C VAL A 145 6.19 7.61 -3.20
N THR A 146 5.73 6.82 -4.17
CA THR A 146 5.73 7.25 -5.58
C THR A 146 4.75 8.39 -5.85
N ASP A 147 3.61 8.47 -5.17
CA ASP A 147 2.71 9.63 -5.22
C ASP A 147 3.46 10.92 -4.88
N ARG A 148 4.38 10.90 -3.89
CA ARG A 148 5.22 12.07 -3.56
C ARG A 148 6.18 12.42 -4.69
N LEU A 149 6.83 11.42 -5.27
CA LEU A 149 7.74 11.64 -6.39
C LEU A 149 7.00 12.21 -7.61
N GLU A 150 5.79 11.71 -7.89
CA GLU A 150 4.91 12.22 -8.96
C GLU A 150 4.43 13.64 -8.69
N ASP A 151 3.89 13.91 -7.50
CA ASP A 151 3.47 15.25 -7.08
C ASP A 151 4.62 16.25 -7.27
N GLY A 152 5.82 15.86 -6.85
CA GLY A 152 7.06 16.61 -7.02
C GLY A 152 7.37 16.96 -8.46
N LEU A 153 7.41 15.92 -9.30
CA LEU A 153 7.78 16.04 -10.70
C LEU A 153 6.72 16.78 -11.52
N PHE A 154 5.47 16.37 -11.40
CA PHE A 154 4.38 16.82 -12.28
C PHE A 154 4.01 18.27 -12.01
N HIS A 155 3.91 18.70 -10.75
CA HIS A 155 3.67 20.11 -10.44
C HIS A 155 4.82 21.00 -10.89
N THR A 156 6.07 20.53 -10.80
CA THR A 156 7.23 21.27 -11.30
C THR A 156 7.11 21.53 -12.81
N ILE A 157 6.70 20.52 -13.58
CA ILE A 157 6.48 20.64 -15.03
C ILE A 157 5.29 21.54 -15.34
N ILE A 158 4.18 21.38 -14.61
CA ILE A 158 2.96 22.19 -14.79
C ILE A 158 3.24 23.67 -14.53
N ASP A 159 3.97 24.00 -13.47
CA ASP A 159 4.31 25.39 -13.14
C ASP A 159 5.23 26.02 -14.19
N GLN A 160 6.18 25.25 -14.73
CA GLN A 160 7.02 25.70 -15.84
C GLN A 160 6.20 26.00 -17.09
N ASP A 161 5.33 25.06 -17.49
CA ASP A 161 4.42 25.21 -18.63
C ASP A 161 3.50 26.45 -18.45
N GLN A 162 2.96 26.65 -17.26
CA GLN A 162 2.13 27.82 -16.94
C GLN A 162 2.91 29.14 -17.04
N LYS A 163 4.15 29.20 -16.55
CA LYS A 163 5.01 30.38 -16.65
C LYS A 163 5.39 30.70 -18.10
N ASN A 164 5.56 29.67 -18.93
CA ASN A 164 5.88 29.82 -20.35
C ASN A 164 4.65 30.08 -21.22
N GLY A 165 3.44 29.86 -20.69
CA GLY A 165 2.20 29.96 -21.46
C GLY A 165 2.03 28.86 -22.50
N ASP A 166 2.64 27.68 -22.29
CA ASP A 166 2.54 26.53 -23.19
C ASP A 166 2.27 25.22 -22.43
N ASN A 167 2.39 24.07 -23.11
CA ASN A 167 2.23 22.74 -22.52
C ASN A 167 3.35 21.78 -22.99
N LYS A 168 4.53 22.31 -23.31
CA LYS A 168 5.62 21.52 -23.91
C LYS A 168 6.17 20.50 -22.93
N GLY A 169 6.35 20.87 -21.66
CA GLY A 169 6.84 19.97 -20.62
C GLY A 169 5.86 18.81 -20.38
N GLN A 170 4.57 19.11 -20.24
CA GLN A 170 3.52 18.06 -20.15
C GLN A 170 3.53 17.14 -21.37
N THR A 171 3.66 17.69 -22.58
CA THR A 171 3.68 16.91 -23.82
C THR A 171 4.91 15.98 -23.90
N ALA A 172 6.09 16.50 -23.53
CA ALA A 172 7.31 15.72 -23.47
C ALA A 172 7.23 14.61 -22.41
N LEU A 173 6.72 14.91 -21.21
CA LEU A 173 6.49 13.92 -20.16
C LEU A 173 5.51 12.81 -20.61
N ILE A 174 4.39 13.16 -21.26
CA ILE A 174 3.44 12.18 -21.78
C ILE A 174 4.11 11.27 -22.81
N SER A 175 4.95 11.83 -23.69
CA SER A 175 5.71 11.06 -24.69
C SER A 175 6.68 10.09 -24.01
N ALA A 176 7.46 10.55 -23.04
CA ALA A 176 8.39 9.72 -22.27
C ALA A 176 7.67 8.59 -21.51
N MET A 177 6.55 8.90 -20.85
CA MET A 177 5.71 7.91 -20.15
C MET A 177 5.16 6.85 -21.12
N LYS A 178 4.73 7.27 -22.31
CA LYS A 178 4.29 6.34 -23.36
C LYS A 178 5.44 5.44 -23.83
N GLY A 179 6.65 5.98 -23.99
CA GLY A 179 7.88 5.22 -24.26
C GLY A 179 8.19 4.17 -23.19
N CYS A 180 7.84 4.46 -21.93
CA CYS A 180 7.95 3.51 -20.83
C CYS A 180 6.86 2.41 -20.83
N GLY A 181 5.82 2.56 -21.66
CA GLY A 181 4.64 1.70 -21.71
C GLY A 181 3.58 2.05 -20.67
N ILE A 182 3.46 3.34 -20.32
CA ILE A 182 2.52 3.89 -19.33
C ILE A 182 1.65 4.93 -20.02
N THR A 183 0.34 4.88 -19.77
CA THR A 183 -0.58 5.91 -20.26
C THR A 183 -0.76 6.98 -19.20
N LEU A 184 -0.39 8.22 -19.53
CA LEU A 184 -0.59 9.39 -18.68
C LEU A 184 -1.44 10.43 -19.42
N LYS A 185 -2.34 11.05 -18.69
CA LYS A 185 -3.14 12.22 -19.13
C LYS A 185 -3.20 13.22 -18.00
N PHE A 186 -3.17 14.51 -18.36
CA PHE A 186 -3.46 15.63 -17.49
C PHE A 186 -4.81 16.24 -17.84
N TRP A 187 -5.55 16.70 -16.84
CA TRP A 187 -6.77 17.50 -17.01
C TRP A 187 -6.88 18.49 -15.86
N LYS A 188 -7.74 19.50 -16.00
CA LYS A 188 -8.12 20.37 -14.89
C LYS A 188 -9.41 19.87 -14.27
N ASP A 189 -9.46 19.78 -12.96
CA ASP A 189 -10.71 19.52 -12.26
C ASP A 189 -11.71 20.65 -12.54
N LYS A 190 -12.98 20.26 -12.66
CA LYS A 190 -14.07 21.18 -13.01
C LYS A 190 -14.40 22.14 -11.87
N LYS A 191 -14.14 21.77 -10.61
CA LYS A 191 -14.48 22.60 -9.45
C LYS A 191 -13.36 23.58 -9.14
N ASP A 192 -12.17 23.04 -8.88
CA ASP A 192 -11.08 23.84 -8.31
C ASP A 192 -10.07 24.33 -9.36
N LYS A 193 -10.24 23.91 -10.63
CA LYS A 193 -9.31 24.18 -11.75
C LYS A 193 -7.86 23.72 -11.49
N ASN A 194 -7.64 22.94 -10.44
CA ASN A 194 -6.38 22.27 -10.15
C ASN A 194 -6.11 21.19 -11.20
N TYR A 195 -4.84 20.95 -11.49
CA TYR A 195 -4.48 19.87 -12.37
C TYR A 195 -4.63 18.53 -11.65
N GLU A 196 -5.21 17.57 -12.36
CA GLU A 196 -5.27 16.17 -12.00
C GLU A 196 -4.62 15.35 -13.13
N TRP A 197 -4.22 14.13 -12.79
CA TRP A 197 -3.61 13.21 -13.74
C TRP A 197 -4.03 11.77 -13.49
N THR A 198 -3.71 10.93 -14.47
CA THR A 198 -4.07 9.51 -14.44
C THR A 198 -3.47 8.84 -13.21
N SER A 199 -4.32 8.25 -12.36
CA SER A 199 -3.87 7.46 -11.22
C SER A 199 -3.17 6.19 -11.71
N LEU A 200 -1.91 6.02 -11.32
CA LEU A 200 -1.07 4.90 -11.74
C LEU A 200 -1.19 3.73 -10.77
N MET A 201 -1.38 2.53 -11.31
CA MET A 201 -1.44 1.28 -10.54
C MET A 201 -0.02 0.78 -10.20
N GLY A 202 0.09 -0.15 -9.24
CA GLY A 202 1.39 -0.64 -8.76
C GLY A 202 2.37 -1.10 -9.86
N ASN A 203 1.89 -1.78 -10.90
CA ASN A 203 2.75 -2.19 -12.02
C ASN A 203 3.27 -1.01 -12.84
N ASP A 204 2.46 0.02 -13.03
CA ASP A 204 2.86 1.22 -13.77
C ASP A 204 3.82 2.07 -12.93
N LYS A 205 3.60 2.18 -11.61
CA LYS A 205 4.56 2.80 -10.67
C LYS A 205 5.94 2.12 -10.74
N LYS A 206 6.00 0.79 -10.74
CA LYS A 206 7.26 0.04 -10.88
C LYS A 206 7.96 0.30 -12.22
N LYS A 207 7.21 0.31 -13.32
CA LYS A 207 7.78 0.66 -14.64
C LYS A 207 8.29 2.10 -14.66
N MET A 208 7.55 3.02 -14.04
CA MET A 208 7.86 4.43 -14.00
C MET A 208 9.18 4.66 -13.26
N LEU A 209 9.34 4.10 -12.05
CA LEU A 209 10.57 4.18 -11.27
C LEU A 209 11.79 3.69 -12.06
N ARG A 210 11.67 2.55 -12.74
CA ARG A 210 12.77 1.92 -13.46
C ARG A 210 13.18 2.63 -14.76
N LYS A 211 12.22 3.25 -15.44
CA LYS A 211 12.41 3.70 -16.84
C LYS A 211 12.34 5.20 -17.03
N LEU A 212 11.47 5.90 -16.29
CA LEU A 212 11.28 7.33 -16.49
C LEU A 212 12.54 8.16 -16.19
N PRO A 213 13.40 7.83 -15.19
CA PRO A 213 14.57 8.64 -14.87
C PRO A 213 15.56 8.83 -16.02
N SER A 214 15.64 7.90 -17.00
CA SER A 214 16.49 8.09 -18.19
C SER A 214 15.97 9.19 -19.13
N HIS A 215 14.68 9.54 -19.04
CA HIS A 215 14.02 10.53 -19.88
C HIS A 215 13.93 11.92 -19.24
N PHE A 216 14.39 12.10 -18.00
CA PHE A 216 14.25 13.37 -17.28
C PHE A 216 14.86 14.58 -18.01
N HIS A 217 15.95 14.37 -18.77
CA HIS A 217 16.58 15.41 -19.58
C HIS A 217 15.69 15.95 -20.72
N GLU A 218 14.61 15.25 -21.09
CA GLU A 218 13.70 15.65 -22.16
C GLU A 218 12.69 16.72 -21.72
N PHE A 219 12.42 16.84 -20.41
CA PHE A 219 11.37 17.71 -19.89
C PHE A 219 11.71 18.44 -18.58
N LEU A 220 12.85 18.16 -17.95
CA LEU A 220 13.35 18.93 -16.81
C LEU A 220 14.45 19.91 -17.22
N PRO A 221 14.56 21.05 -16.52
CA PRO A 221 15.73 21.92 -16.63
C PRO A 221 17.02 21.17 -16.28
N PRO A 222 18.15 21.41 -16.96
CA PRO A 222 19.41 20.68 -16.73
C PRO A 222 19.85 20.62 -15.25
N ALA A 223 19.64 21.69 -14.49
CA ALA A 223 19.99 21.75 -13.07
C ALA A 223 19.16 20.82 -12.17
N GLN A 224 17.99 20.38 -12.62
CA GLN A 224 17.09 19.50 -11.86
C GLN A 224 17.19 18.03 -12.26
N VAL A 225 17.79 17.71 -13.42
CA VAL A 225 17.83 16.35 -13.98
C VAL A 225 18.52 15.38 -13.02
N GLU A 226 19.80 15.62 -12.69
CA GLU A 226 20.57 14.69 -11.88
C GLU A 226 20.05 14.55 -10.43
N PRO A 227 19.73 15.65 -9.70
CA PRO A 227 19.13 15.52 -8.37
C PRO A 227 17.81 14.73 -8.36
N THR A 228 16.94 14.96 -9.34
CA THR A 228 15.66 14.24 -9.44
C THR A 228 15.89 12.77 -9.79
N LYS A 229 16.82 12.50 -10.71
CA LYS A 229 17.19 11.13 -11.12
C LYS A 229 17.77 10.34 -9.97
N GLU A 230 18.66 10.94 -9.19
CA GLU A 230 19.25 10.33 -8.00
C GLU A 230 18.17 9.99 -6.97
N LEU A 231 17.28 10.95 -6.63
CA LEU A 231 16.17 10.73 -5.70
C LEU A 231 15.28 9.54 -6.09
N TRP A 232 14.95 9.43 -7.38
CA TRP A 232 14.07 8.37 -7.88
C TRP A 232 14.77 7.00 -7.91
N ASN A 233 16.03 6.95 -8.37
CA ASN A 233 16.81 5.72 -8.43
C ASN A 233 17.14 5.19 -7.03
N ASP A 234 17.42 6.08 -6.07
CA ASP A 234 17.67 5.70 -4.68
C ASP A 234 16.43 5.07 -4.05
N PHE A 235 15.24 5.63 -4.30
CA PHE A 235 13.99 5.02 -3.85
C PHE A 235 13.74 3.68 -4.54
N GLU A 236 13.96 3.56 -5.85
CA GLU A 236 13.85 2.28 -6.54
C GLU A 236 14.77 1.21 -5.91
N HIS A 237 16.01 1.60 -5.58
CA HIS A 237 16.97 0.71 -4.92
C HIS A 237 16.51 0.30 -3.51
N LEU A 238 16.04 1.24 -2.69
CA LEU A 238 15.45 0.94 -1.37
C LEU A 238 14.25 0.00 -1.50
N TYR A 239 13.35 0.28 -2.43
CA TYR A 239 12.17 -0.52 -2.71
C TYR A 239 12.51 -1.94 -3.13
N ASN A 240 13.46 -2.11 -4.04
CA ASN A 240 13.92 -3.43 -4.45
C ASN A 240 14.60 -4.16 -3.29
N THR A 241 15.38 -3.46 -2.47
CA THR A 241 16.09 -4.04 -1.33
C THR A 241 15.12 -4.62 -0.31
N MET A 242 14.13 -3.85 0.16
CA MET A 242 13.14 -4.33 1.16
C MET A 242 12.23 -5.46 0.65
N ASN A 243 12.22 -5.73 -0.66
CA ASN A 243 11.46 -6.80 -1.29
C ASN A 243 12.32 -8.01 -1.71
N ARG A 244 13.62 -8.01 -1.40
CA ARG A 244 14.48 -9.18 -1.60
C ARG A 244 14.04 -10.30 -0.64
N PRO A 245 14.10 -11.58 -1.05
CA PRO A 245 13.70 -12.71 -0.19
C PRO A 245 14.55 -12.88 1.07
N SER A 246 15.81 -12.46 1.03
CA SER A 246 16.75 -12.58 2.15
C SER A 246 17.76 -11.45 2.12
N LEU A 247 18.07 -10.92 3.31
CA LEU A 247 19.02 -9.86 3.59
C LEU A 247 19.81 -10.22 4.85
N SER A 248 21.11 -9.94 4.87
CA SER A 248 21.90 -10.00 6.11
C SER A 248 21.57 -8.82 7.04
N ALA A 249 21.95 -8.92 8.32
CA ALA A 249 21.78 -7.82 9.27
C ALA A 249 22.53 -6.55 8.81
N GLU A 250 23.73 -6.71 8.26
CA GLU A 250 24.53 -5.62 7.71
C GLU A 250 23.85 -4.97 6.50
N GLU A 251 23.25 -5.75 5.61
CA GLU A 251 22.48 -5.21 4.48
C GLU A 251 21.27 -4.42 4.95
N ILE A 252 20.60 -4.86 6.03
CA ILE A 252 19.47 -4.14 6.64
C ILE A 252 19.95 -2.81 7.22
N ASP A 253 21.06 -2.79 7.97
CA ASP A 253 21.61 -1.56 8.56
C ASP A 253 22.07 -0.56 7.49
N VAL A 254 22.68 -1.06 6.41
CA VAL A 254 23.02 -0.23 5.23
C VAL A 254 21.75 0.33 4.58
N SER A 255 20.70 -0.47 4.43
CA SER A 255 19.43 -0.02 3.88
C SER A 255 18.75 1.03 4.76
N GLU A 256 18.83 0.89 6.09
CA GLU A 256 18.31 1.87 7.04
C GLU A 256 19.00 3.22 6.87
N ASN A 257 20.34 3.23 6.81
CA ASN A 257 21.11 4.46 6.61
C ASN A 257 20.81 5.12 5.26
N LYS A 258 20.73 4.34 4.18
CA LYS A 258 20.32 4.84 2.86
C LYS A 258 18.91 5.45 2.88
N ALA A 259 17.98 4.89 3.66
CA ALA A 259 16.64 5.46 3.80
C ALA A 259 16.66 6.83 4.51
N LYS A 260 17.52 7.02 5.52
CA LYS A 260 17.72 8.31 6.19
C LYS A 260 18.32 9.35 5.23
N GLU A 261 19.37 8.96 4.49
CA GLU A 261 19.98 9.81 3.46
C GLU A 261 18.97 10.21 2.38
N TRP A 262 18.13 9.26 1.94
CA TRP A 262 17.08 9.52 0.96
C TRP A 262 16.05 10.54 1.47
N ILE A 263 15.65 10.48 2.75
CA ILE A 263 14.79 11.50 3.36
C ILE A 263 15.44 12.88 3.30
N HIS A 264 16.74 12.99 3.60
CA HIS A 264 17.46 14.26 3.48
C HIS A 264 17.52 14.77 2.04
N LYS A 265 17.68 13.89 1.05
CA LYS A 265 17.61 14.27 -0.38
C LYS A 265 16.22 14.78 -0.73
N LEU A 266 15.17 14.07 -0.32
CA LEU A 266 13.77 14.48 -0.54
C LEU A 266 13.49 15.87 0.03
N GLN A 267 13.97 16.17 1.23
CA GLN A 267 13.79 17.48 1.88
C GLN A 267 14.54 18.62 1.22
N LYS A 268 15.66 18.32 0.54
CA LYS A 268 16.46 19.31 -0.19
C LYS A 268 15.93 19.59 -1.60
N MET A 269 14.97 18.80 -2.08
CA MET A 269 14.35 19.04 -3.39
C MET A 269 13.62 20.39 -3.39
N ASN A 270 13.88 21.18 -4.42
CA ASN A 270 13.30 22.50 -4.60
C ASN A 270 12.36 22.50 -5.81
N GLY A 271 11.26 23.26 -5.70
CA GLY A 271 10.26 23.39 -6.76
C GLY A 271 8.85 23.33 -6.17
N CYS A 272 7.88 23.95 -6.85
CA CYS A 272 6.49 24.02 -6.39
C CYS A 272 5.87 22.65 -6.09
N GLY A 273 6.36 21.58 -6.74
CA GLY A 273 5.92 20.21 -6.45
C GLY A 273 6.58 19.56 -5.23
N TYR A 274 7.79 19.95 -4.85
CA TYR A 274 8.56 19.31 -3.77
C TYR A 274 8.58 20.13 -2.46
N SER A 275 8.16 21.40 -2.50
CA SER A 275 8.13 22.30 -1.33
C SER A 275 6.95 22.03 -0.39
N TRP A 276 6.86 20.82 0.15
CA TRP A 276 5.86 20.47 1.16
C TRP A 276 6.29 20.93 2.56
N ASN A 277 5.33 21.36 3.38
CA ASN A 277 5.59 21.63 4.80
C ASN A 277 6.02 20.36 5.57
N ASN A 278 5.47 19.21 5.18
CA ASN A 278 5.72 17.91 5.80
C ASN A 278 5.97 16.85 4.70
N PRO A 279 7.19 16.82 4.10
CA PRO A 279 7.54 15.86 3.05
C PRO A 279 7.50 14.42 3.55
N VAL A 280 7.89 14.18 4.80
CA VAL A 280 7.89 12.84 5.40
C VAL A 280 6.48 12.47 5.84
N THR A 281 5.87 11.57 5.06
CA THR A 281 4.56 10.96 5.33
C THR A 281 4.68 9.80 6.34
N PRO A 282 3.58 9.26 6.89
CA PRO A 282 3.66 8.09 7.76
C PRO A 282 4.35 6.89 7.09
N TYR A 283 4.07 6.64 5.80
CA TYR A 283 4.71 5.55 5.06
C TYR A 283 6.21 5.75 4.87
N ILE A 284 6.67 6.99 4.60
CA ILE A 284 8.11 7.28 4.49
C ILE A 284 8.80 7.08 5.85
N HIS A 285 8.18 7.55 6.93
CA HIS A 285 8.70 7.33 8.28
C HIS A 285 8.78 5.82 8.60
N ILE A 286 7.72 5.06 8.32
CA ILE A 286 7.69 3.59 8.52
C ILE A 286 8.77 2.90 7.69
N MET A 287 8.92 3.27 6.41
CA MET A 287 9.97 2.75 5.55
C MET A 287 11.37 2.93 6.16
N CYS A 288 11.63 4.09 6.75
CA CYS A 288 12.93 4.40 7.33
C CYS A 288 13.14 3.76 8.72
N LYS A 289 12.12 3.77 9.59
CA LYS A 289 12.29 3.46 11.03
C LYS A 289 11.74 2.11 11.46
N HIS A 290 10.83 1.52 10.70
CA HIS A 290 10.11 0.30 11.14
C HIS A 290 10.24 -0.85 10.14
N VAL A 291 10.43 -0.59 8.85
CA VAL A 291 10.74 -1.65 7.88
C VAL A 291 12.04 -2.39 8.24
N PRO A 292 13.13 -1.77 8.74
CA PRO A 292 14.30 -2.53 9.20
C PRO A 292 13.97 -3.58 10.26
N GLU A 293 13.09 -3.27 11.22
CA GLU A 293 12.63 -4.22 12.25
C GLU A 293 11.82 -5.37 11.62
N ILE A 294 10.91 -5.05 10.69
CA ILE A 294 10.13 -6.04 9.93
C ILE A 294 11.05 -6.96 9.11
N LEU A 295 12.12 -6.43 8.50
CA LEU A 295 13.09 -7.23 7.75
C LEU A 295 13.90 -8.14 8.66
N ARG A 296 14.26 -7.70 9.87
CA ARG A 296 14.96 -8.55 10.85
C ARG A 296 14.08 -9.68 11.37
N GLU A 297 12.77 -9.46 11.48
CA GLU A 297 11.82 -10.48 11.98
C GLU A 297 11.34 -11.44 10.88
N PHE A 298 11.03 -10.92 9.68
CA PHE A 298 10.34 -11.68 8.62
C PHE A 298 11.14 -11.82 7.33
N GLY A 299 12.36 -11.29 7.26
CA GLY A 299 13.26 -11.38 6.11
C GLY A 299 12.91 -10.50 4.91
N THR A 300 11.62 -10.27 4.65
CA THR A 300 11.16 -9.49 3.49
C THR A 300 9.82 -8.80 3.71
N LEU A 301 9.68 -7.56 3.22
CA LEU A 301 8.39 -6.87 3.21
C LEU A 301 7.44 -7.46 2.17
N ARG A 302 7.98 -8.19 1.19
CA ARG A 302 7.25 -8.76 0.06
C ARG A 302 6.14 -9.74 0.48
N LEU A 303 6.28 -10.37 1.64
CA LEU A 303 5.26 -11.25 2.23
C LEU A 303 3.96 -10.49 2.54
N PHE A 304 4.06 -9.21 2.87
CA PHE A 304 2.95 -8.37 3.32
C PHE A 304 2.38 -7.49 2.20
N SER A 305 2.31 -8.04 0.99
CA SER A 305 1.78 -7.32 -0.17
C SER A 305 0.28 -7.51 -0.34
N GLY A 306 -0.46 -6.40 -0.34
CA GLY A 306 -1.90 -6.34 -0.56
C GLY A 306 -2.34 -6.50 -2.00
N GLN A 307 -1.42 -6.74 -2.94
CA GLN A 307 -1.78 -6.99 -4.34
C GLN A 307 -2.79 -8.13 -4.52
N GLY A 308 -2.69 -9.18 -3.70
CA GLY A 308 -3.62 -10.31 -3.72
C GLY A 308 -5.03 -9.90 -3.31
N VAL A 309 -5.16 -9.17 -2.21
CA VAL A 309 -6.44 -8.71 -1.68
C VAL A 309 -7.08 -7.66 -2.58
N GLU A 310 -6.29 -6.75 -3.17
CA GLU A 310 -6.79 -5.78 -4.16
C GLU A 310 -7.39 -6.48 -5.39
N LYS A 311 -6.69 -7.49 -5.94
CA LYS A 311 -7.22 -8.29 -7.06
C LYS A 311 -8.50 -9.02 -6.67
N LYS A 312 -8.60 -9.55 -5.44
CA LYS A 312 -9.83 -10.18 -4.96
C LYS A 312 -10.95 -9.15 -4.85
N ASN A 313 -10.69 -8.00 -4.27
CA ASN A 313 -11.67 -6.90 -4.15
C ASN A 313 -12.20 -6.48 -5.53
N ASP A 314 -11.32 -6.31 -6.52
CA ASP A 314 -11.70 -6.03 -7.90
C ASP A 314 -12.59 -7.13 -8.51
N GLN A 315 -12.25 -8.40 -8.29
CA GLN A 315 -13.07 -9.51 -8.75
C GLN A 315 -14.45 -9.52 -8.10
N LEU A 316 -14.51 -9.32 -6.79
CA LEU A 316 -15.75 -9.28 -6.03
C LEU A 316 -16.63 -8.10 -6.47
N ARG A 317 -16.06 -6.91 -6.66
CA ARG A 317 -16.77 -5.73 -7.21
C ARG A 317 -17.33 -6.01 -8.60
N LYS A 318 -16.54 -6.62 -9.49
CA LYS A 318 -17.02 -7.02 -10.84
C LYS A 318 -18.20 -7.99 -10.76
N ILE A 319 -18.12 -9.00 -9.88
CA ILE A 319 -19.21 -9.97 -9.69
C ILE A 319 -20.45 -9.27 -9.14
N PHE A 320 -20.29 -8.43 -8.11
CA PHE A 320 -21.37 -7.66 -7.51
C PHE A 320 -22.15 -6.85 -8.56
N HIS A 321 -21.46 -6.14 -9.44
CA HIS A 321 -22.11 -5.33 -10.48
C HIS A 321 -22.71 -6.13 -11.64
N SER A 322 -22.16 -7.31 -11.96
CA SER A 322 -22.54 -8.05 -13.18
C SER A 322 -23.43 -9.26 -12.96
N LYS A 323 -23.45 -9.86 -11.77
CA LYS A 323 -23.99 -11.21 -11.54
C LYS A 323 -24.86 -11.36 -10.29
N ILE A 324 -25.00 -10.31 -9.48
CA ILE A 324 -25.65 -10.42 -8.16
C ILE A 324 -26.99 -9.68 -8.15
N ASN A 325 -28.03 -10.37 -7.69
CA ASN A 325 -29.30 -9.74 -7.32
C ASN A 325 -29.12 -8.99 -5.99
N ARG A 326 -29.48 -7.69 -5.97
CA ARG A 326 -29.15 -6.74 -4.89
C ARG A 326 -29.86 -7.01 -3.56
N LYS A 327 -30.91 -7.85 -3.52
CA LYS A 327 -31.67 -8.13 -2.30
C LYS A 327 -30.87 -8.87 -1.23
N GLU A 328 -29.95 -9.76 -1.62
CA GLU A 328 -29.08 -10.54 -0.72
C GLU A 328 -27.63 -10.49 -1.20
N ALA A 329 -27.14 -9.29 -1.48
CA ALA A 329 -25.94 -9.13 -2.28
C ALA A 329 -24.69 -9.76 -1.64
N CYS A 330 -24.50 -9.59 -0.31
CA CYS A 330 -23.36 -10.18 0.41
C CYS A 330 -23.38 -11.71 0.38
N ILE A 331 -24.53 -12.32 0.69
CA ILE A 331 -24.70 -13.79 0.71
C ILE A 331 -24.45 -14.36 -0.69
N ASN A 332 -25.05 -13.75 -1.71
CA ASN A 332 -24.90 -14.21 -3.08
C ASN A 332 -23.46 -14.07 -3.57
N LEU A 333 -22.77 -13.01 -3.17
CA LEU A 333 -21.37 -12.79 -3.52
C LEU A 333 -20.47 -13.88 -2.92
N LEU A 334 -20.62 -14.18 -1.62
CA LEU A 334 -19.90 -15.27 -0.96
C LEU A 334 -20.23 -16.64 -1.56
N ARG A 335 -21.49 -16.91 -1.92
CA ARG A 335 -21.89 -18.14 -2.62
C ARG A 335 -21.27 -18.27 -4.01
N VAL A 336 -21.12 -17.18 -4.75
CA VAL A 336 -20.44 -17.20 -6.06
C VAL A 336 -18.95 -17.50 -5.87
N GLU A 337 -18.34 -16.89 -4.86
CA GLU A 337 -16.93 -17.09 -4.52
C GLU A 337 -16.67 -18.56 -4.13
N LYS A 338 -17.46 -19.12 -3.21
CA LYS A 338 -17.31 -20.52 -2.79
C LYS A 338 -17.52 -21.52 -3.94
N ARG A 339 -18.44 -21.24 -4.86
CA ARG A 339 -18.62 -22.05 -6.08
C ARG A 339 -17.40 -21.99 -6.99
N ALA A 340 -16.78 -20.83 -7.14
CA ALA A 340 -15.56 -20.70 -7.93
C ALA A 340 -14.40 -21.46 -7.28
N GLN A 341 -14.23 -21.35 -5.95
CA GLN A 341 -13.23 -22.10 -5.20
C GLN A 341 -13.39 -23.62 -5.39
N LYS A 342 -14.61 -24.14 -5.22
CA LYS A 342 -14.89 -25.57 -5.42
C LYS A 342 -14.52 -26.06 -6.83
N LEU A 343 -14.82 -25.26 -7.86
CA LEU A 343 -14.45 -25.61 -9.23
C LEU A 343 -12.92 -25.65 -9.42
N GLU A 344 -12.18 -24.74 -8.78
CA GLU A 344 -10.72 -24.77 -8.80
C GLU A 344 -10.16 -26.01 -8.07
N GLU A 345 -10.73 -26.36 -6.91
CA GLU A 345 -10.41 -27.58 -6.15
C GLU A 345 -10.69 -28.85 -6.98
N ASP A 346 -11.77 -28.86 -7.76
CA ASP A 346 -12.14 -29.95 -8.68
C ASP A 346 -11.28 -29.96 -9.98
N GLY A 347 -10.27 -29.09 -10.09
CA GLY A 347 -9.30 -29.05 -11.19
C GLY A 347 -9.72 -28.21 -12.41
N TYR A 348 -10.83 -27.48 -12.33
CA TYR A 348 -11.29 -26.63 -13.42
C TYR A 348 -10.58 -25.27 -13.40
N SER A 349 -10.15 -24.81 -14.57
CA SER A 349 -9.57 -23.47 -14.75
C SER A 349 -10.48 -22.59 -15.61
N ARG A 350 -10.56 -21.30 -15.26
CA ARG A 350 -11.27 -20.33 -16.10
C ARG A 350 -10.51 -20.10 -17.40
N GLN A 351 -11.12 -20.48 -18.53
CA GLN A 351 -10.64 -20.08 -19.84
C GLN A 351 -11.24 -18.73 -20.25
N LYS A 352 -10.41 -17.78 -20.68
CA LYS A 352 -10.89 -16.58 -21.38
C LYS A 352 -11.51 -17.04 -22.70
N ARG A 353 -12.76 -16.65 -22.96
CA ARG A 353 -13.35 -16.82 -24.30
C ARG A 353 -12.43 -16.15 -25.32
N ARG A 354 -12.01 -16.88 -26.35
CA ARG A 354 -11.34 -16.28 -27.52
C ARG A 354 -12.35 -15.33 -28.16
N TYR A 355 -11.99 -14.06 -28.22
CA TYR A 355 -12.74 -13.09 -29.00
C TYR A 355 -12.47 -13.38 -30.48
N VAL A 356 -13.46 -13.92 -31.17
CA VAL A 356 -13.45 -14.00 -32.63
C VAL A 356 -14.10 -12.70 -33.11
N ARG A 357 -13.31 -11.83 -33.72
CA ARG A 357 -13.82 -10.62 -34.37
C ARG A 357 -14.69 -11.10 -35.53
N SER A 358 -15.99 -10.79 -35.52
CA SER A 358 -16.82 -11.02 -36.70
C SER A 358 -16.33 -10.08 -37.80
N GLU A 359 -15.89 -10.65 -38.91
CA GLU A 359 -15.74 -9.91 -40.15
C GLU A 359 -17.15 -9.77 -40.73
N GLU A 360 -17.78 -8.62 -40.47
CA GLU A 360 -18.90 -8.10 -41.27
C GLU A 360 -18.48 -6.78 -41.91
#